data_AF-A0A1A7W9D5-F1
#
_entry.id   AF-A0A1A7W9D5-F1
#
_cell.length_a   1.000
_cell.length_b   1.000
_cell.length_c   1.000
_cell.angle_alpha   90.00
_cell.angle_beta   90.00
_cell.angle_gamma   90.00
#
_symmetry.space_group_name_H-M   'P 1'
#
loop_
_entity.id
_entity.type
_entity.pdbx_description
1 polymer ?
#
loop_
_entity_poly.entity_id
_entity_poly.type
_entity_poly.pdbx_seq_one_letter_code
_entity_poly.pdbx_strand_id
1 'polypeptide(L)'
;NYLTIVQDLTKWKKDRLTFDSTRDAWSQYQKAVRNARNHFFPGIISANSNNQCALYKTLNAMLSPALTVFSSVSTALCNQILQFILNKVVKIRAQISPPGCSPVLVTSTHGNFNSFETISQSCLEKTVASMKPSGSPDDVVPPHLLKDVFPLISKNVLDIINGSLALAVVPRAFKPS
;
A
#
# COMPACT_ATOMS: atom_id res chain seq x y z
N ASN A 1 -58.05 -6.00 -2.90
CA ASN A 1 -56.96 -6.16 -1.90
C ASN A 1 -56.60 -7.58 -1.51
N TYR A 2 -57.47 -8.59 -1.69
CA TYR A 2 -57.13 -10.00 -1.40
C TYR A 2 -56.11 -10.61 -2.38
N LEU A 3 -56.24 -10.30 -3.69
CA LEU A 3 -55.39 -10.85 -4.74
C LEU A 3 -53.91 -10.45 -4.60
N THR A 4 -53.64 -9.21 -4.17
CA THR A 4 -52.28 -8.69 -3.93
C THR A 4 -51.58 -9.43 -2.79
N ILE A 5 -52.29 -9.71 -1.69
CA ILE A 5 -51.75 -10.43 -0.54
C ILE A 5 -51.35 -11.86 -0.92
N VAL A 6 -52.16 -12.54 -1.75
CA VAL A 6 -51.87 -13.90 -2.23
C VAL A 6 -50.64 -13.91 -3.17
N GLN A 7 -50.49 -12.88 -4.01
CA GLN A 7 -49.31 -12.73 -4.87
C GLN A 7 -48.03 -12.49 -4.07
N ASP A 8 -48.08 -11.66 -3.02
CA ASP A 8 -46.91 -11.40 -2.17
C ASP A 8 -46.49 -12.64 -1.35
N LEU A 9 -47.45 -13.40 -0.83
CA LEU A 9 -47.17 -14.65 -0.10
C LEU A 9 -46.55 -15.74 -0.98
N THR A 10 -47.04 -15.88 -2.22
CA THR A 10 -46.49 -16.86 -3.18
C THR A 10 -45.09 -16.47 -3.63
N LYS A 11 -44.84 -15.17 -3.85
CA LYS A 11 -43.52 -14.63 -4.14
C LYS A 11 -42.54 -14.88 -2.98
N TRP A 12 -42.92 -14.53 -1.75
CA TRP A 12 -42.08 -14.75 -0.57
C TRP A 12 -41.70 -16.22 -0.37
N LYS A 13 -42.66 -17.13 -0.56
CA LYS A 13 -42.41 -18.57 -0.46
C LYS A 13 -41.42 -19.06 -1.52
N LYS A 14 -41.54 -18.57 -2.76
CA LYS A 14 -40.62 -18.87 -3.86
C LYS A 14 -39.21 -18.33 -3.60
N ASP A 15 -39.11 -17.10 -3.12
CA ASP A 15 -37.82 -16.45 -2.83
C ASP A 15 -37.10 -17.19 -1.70
N ARG A 16 -37.82 -17.64 -0.67
CA ARG A 16 -37.26 -18.44 0.43
C ARG A 16 -36.75 -19.81 -0.04
N LEU A 17 -37.50 -20.53 -0.87
CA LEU A 17 -37.06 -21.80 -1.49
C LEU A 17 -35.79 -21.60 -2.35
N THR A 18 -35.71 -20.48 -3.07
CA THR A 18 -34.54 -20.13 -3.89
C THR A 18 -33.32 -19.81 -3.01
N PHE A 19 -33.53 -19.09 -1.91
CA PHE A 19 -32.48 -18.80 -0.93
C PHE A 19 -31.96 -20.08 -0.24
N ASP A 20 -32.85 -20.97 0.20
CA ASP A 20 -32.44 -22.22 0.85
C ASP A 20 -31.67 -23.13 -0.12
N SER A 21 -32.13 -23.28 -1.36
CA SER A 21 -31.42 -24.08 -2.38
C SER A 21 -30.06 -23.51 -2.76
N THR A 22 -29.92 -22.17 -2.86
CA THR A 22 -28.62 -21.53 -3.10
C THR A 22 -27.67 -21.68 -1.91
N ARG A 23 -28.18 -21.59 -0.68
CA ARG A 23 -27.39 -21.87 0.54
C ARG A 23 -26.90 -23.32 0.56
N ASP A 24 -27.76 -24.28 0.21
CA ASP A 24 -27.39 -25.69 0.21
C ASP A 24 -26.39 -26.01 -0.91
N ALA A 25 -26.60 -25.45 -2.11
CA ALA A 25 -25.63 -25.55 -3.21
C ALA A 25 -24.27 -24.94 -2.82
N TRP A 26 -24.27 -23.81 -2.13
CA TRP A 26 -23.05 -23.18 -1.61
C TRP A 26 -22.35 -24.07 -0.57
N SER A 27 -23.11 -24.64 0.37
CA SER A 27 -22.56 -25.57 1.37
C SER A 27 -21.94 -26.81 0.73
N GLN A 28 -22.61 -27.38 -0.28
CA GLN A 28 -22.11 -28.52 -1.05
C GLN A 28 -20.85 -28.16 -1.83
N TYR A 29 -20.83 -27.01 -2.50
CA TYR A 29 -19.64 -26.50 -3.18
C TYR A 29 -18.46 -26.36 -2.21
N GLN A 30 -18.67 -25.71 -1.07
CA GLN A 30 -17.62 -25.57 -0.06
C GLN A 30 -17.13 -26.93 0.47
N LYS A 31 -18.03 -27.89 0.65
CA LYS A 31 -17.68 -29.26 1.07
C LYS A 31 -16.86 -29.96 -0.01
N ALA A 32 -17.24 -29.84 -1.28
CA ALA A 32 -16.51 -30.41 -2.41
C ALA A 32 -15.11 -29.81 -2.53
N VAL A 33 -14.98 -28.48 -2.43
CA VAL A 33 -13.68 -27.78 -2.44
C VAL A 33 -12.80 -28.22 -1.27
N ARG A 34 -13.34 -28.30 -0.05
CA ARG A 34 -12.60 -28.79 1.12
C ARG A 34 -12.14 -30.23 0.93
N ASN A 35 -13.00 -31.10 0.40
CA ASN A 35 -12.66 -32.50 0.13
C ASN A 35 -11.55 -32.61 -0.94
N ALA A 36 -11.72 -31.95 -2.09
CA ALA A 36 -10.71 -31.92 -3.15
C ALA A 36 -9.36 -31.43 -2.62
N ARG A 37 -9.36 -30.38 -1.79
CA ARG A 37 -8.15 -29.84 -1.16
C ARG A 37 -7.49 -30.84 -0.21
N ASN A 38 -8.29 -31.49 0.64
CA ASN A 38 -7.82 -32.48 1.61
C ASN A 38 -7.29 -33.75 0.93
N HIS A 39 -7.71 -34.05 -0.30
CA HIS A 39 -7.17 -35.17 -1.08
C HIS A 39 -5.93 -34.77 -1.89
N PHE A 40 -5.93 -33.56 -2.47
CA PHE A 40 -4.88 -33.09 -3.37
C PHE A 40 -3.52 -32.94 -2.66
N PHE A 41 -3.46 -32.24 -1.52
CA PHE A 41 -2.17 -31.97 -0.86
C PHE A 41 -1.47 -33.21 -0.31
N PRO A 42 -2.15 -34.11 0.41
CA PRO A 42 -1.51 -35.34 0.83
C PRO A 42 -1.02 -36.18 -0.36
N GLY A 43 -1.77 -36.19 -1.48
CA GLY A 43 -1.36 -36.87 -2.70
C GLY A 43 -0.10 -36.28 -3.33
N ILE A 44 0.02 -34.95 -3.43
CA ILE A 44 1.24 -34.30 -3.93
C ILE A 44 2.43 -34.55 -2.99
N ILE A 45 2.21 -34.51 -1.68
CA ILE A 45 3.27 -34.74 -0.67
C ILE A 45 3.77 -36.18 -0.73
N SER A 46 2.88 -37.17 -0.80
CA SER A 46 3.27 -38.57 -0.87
C SER A 46 3.95 -38.91 -2.19
N ALA A 47 3.43 -38.43 -3.32
CA ALA A 47 3.97 -38.69 -4.65
C ALA A 47 5.34 -38.02 -4.90
N ASN A 48 5.67 -36.95 -4.17
CA ASN A 48 6.91 -36.19 -4.33
C ASN A 48 7.76 -36.16 -3.05
N SER A 49 7.60 -37.15 -2.16
CA SER A 49 8.27 -37.18 -0.84
C SER A 49 9.80 -37.12 -0.92
N ASN A 50 10.41 -37.58 -2.01
CA ASN A 50 11.84 -37.52 -2.32
C ASN A 50 12.23 -36.36 -3.27
N ASN A 51 11.28 -35.52 -3.68
CA ASN A 51 11.50 -34.42 -4.63
C ASN A 51 11.14 -33.07 -3.99
N GLN A 52 12.08 -32.54 -3.21
CA GLN A 52 11.94 -31.26 -2.50
C GLN A 52 11.69 -30.08 -3.45
N CYS A 53 12.24 -30.11 -4.67
CA CYS A 53 12.04 -29.06 -5.66
C CYS A 53 10.58 -29.00 -6.14
N ALA A 54 9.95 -30.15 -6.38
CA ALA A 54 8.54 -30.22 -6.76
C ALA A 54 7.62 -29.70 -5.64
N LEU A 55 7.88 -30.11 -4.39
CA LEU A 55 7.13 -29.62 -3.22
C LEU A 55 7.26 -28.12 -3.03
N TYR A 56 8.48 -27.59 -3.17
CA TYR A 56 8.73 -26.15 -3.07
C TYR A 56 8.04 -25.37 -4.18
N LYS A 57 8.05 -25.86 -5.43
CA LYS A 57 7.31 -25.24 -6.54
C LYS A 57 5.80 -25.21 -6.28
N THR A 58 5.23 -26.29 -5.74
CA THR A 58 3.83 -26.34 -5.36
C THR A 58 3.52 -25.33 -4.25
N LEU A 59 4.32 -25.30 -3.17
CA LEU A 59 4.16 -24.33 -2.08
C LEU A 59 4.30 -22.90 -2.58
N ASN A 60 5.30 -22.64 -3.42
CA ASN A 60 5.50 -21.32 -3.99
C ASN A 60 4.32 -20.91 -4.87
N ALA A 61 3.73 -21.81 -5.67
CA ALA A 61 2.54 -21.50 -6.45
C ALA A 61 1.30 -21.22 -5.57
N MET A 62 1.23 -21.80 -4.37
CA MET A 62 0.14 -21.54 -3.41
C MET A 62 0.29 -20.23 -2.65
N LEU A 63 1.51 -19.95 -2.20
CA LEU A 63 1.86 -18.85 -1.31
C LEU A 63 2.24 -17.60 -2.09
N SER A 64 2.64 -17.76 -3.35
CA SER A 64 2.75 -16.63 -4.27
C SER A 64 1.39 -15.98 -4.28
N PRO A 65 1.29 -14.70 -3.90
CA PRO A 65 0.10 -13.97 -4.20
C PRO A 65 -0.04 -14.12 -5.71
N ALA A 66 -1.12 -14.76 -6.16
CA ALA A 66 -1.65 -14.37 -7.44
C ALA A 66 -1.69 -12.85 -7.31
N LEU A 67 -0.87 -12.16 -8.10
CA LEU A 67 -1.19 -10.80 -8.47
C LEU A 67 -2.57 -10.97 -9.11
N THR A 68 -3.60 -10.92 -8.27
CA THR A 68 -4.92 -10.50 -8.65
C THR A 68 -4.64 -9.11 -9.13
N VAL A 69 -4.25 -9.02 -10.41
CA VAL A 69 -4.36 -7.84 -11.22
C VAL A 69 -5.74 -7.36 -10.86
N PHE A 70 -5.80 -6.29 -10.05
CA PHE A 70 -7.04 -5.66 -9.68
C PHE A 70 -7.73 -5.39 -11.01
N SER A 71 -8.74 -6.19 -11.33
CA SER A 71 -9.42 -6.12 -12.61
C SER A 71 -10.06 -4.76 -12.65
N SER A 72 -9.42 -3.84 -13.38
CA SER A 72 -9.75 -2.42 -13.52
C SER A 72 -10.13 -1.72 -12.21
N VAL A 73 -9.19 -1.00 -11.61
CA VAL A 73 -9.52 0.07 -10.64
C VAL A 73 -10.53 0.99 -11.32
N SER A 74 -11.81 0.86 -10.96
CA SER A 74 -12.87 1.65 -11.57
C SER A 74 -12.94 3.02 -10.89
N THR A 75 -13.29 4.05 -11.65
CA THR A 75 -13.54 5.39 -11.11
C THR A 75 -14.55 5.36 -9.96
N ALA A 76 -15.52 4.44 -10.01
CA ALA A 76 -16.49 4.22 -8.95
C ALA A 76 -15.83 3.78 -7.63
N LEU A 77 -14.87 2.85 -7.68
CA LEU A 77 -14.13 2.41 -6.49
C LEU A 77 -13.26 3.53 -5.93
N CYS A 78 -12.55 4.28 -6.78
CA CYS A 78 -11.77 5.45 -6.36
C CYS A 78 -12.65 6.49 -5.66
N ASN A 79 -13.83 6.77 -6.21
CA ASN A 79 -14.79 7.70 -5.61
C ASN A 79 -15.31 7.18 -4.26
N GLN A 80 -15.59 5.88 -4.13
CA GLN A 80 -15.99 5.28 -2.85
C GLN A 80 -14.90 5.42 -1.78
N ILE A 81 -13.64 5.16 -2.15
CA ILE A 81 -12.49 5.31 -1.23
C ILE A 81 -12.33 6.78 -0.83
N LEU A 82 -12.40 7.71 -1.79
CA LEU A 82 -12.31 9.15 -1.52
C LEU A 82 -13.41 9.59 -0.54
N GLN A 83 -14.66 9.22 -0.81
CA GLN A 83 -15.80 9.55 0.05
C GLN A 83 -15.66 8.94 1.45
N PHE A 84 -15.15 7.71 1.54
CA PHE A 84 -14.87 7.07 2.83
C PHE A 84 -13.85 7.87 3.65
N ILE A 85 -12.74 8.28 3.04
CA ILE A 85 -11.69 9.06 3.71
C ILE A 85 -12.24 10.42 4.17
N LEU A 86 -12.94 11.14 3.28
CA LEU A 86 -13.51 12.46 3.61
C LEU A 86 -14.51 12.36 4.77
N ASN A 87 -15.42 11.40 4.71
CA ASN A 87 -16.39 11.19 5.79
C ASN A 87 -15.72 10.83 7.12
N LYS A 88 -14.63 10.05 7.09
CA LYS A 88 -13.88 9.69 8.29
C LYS A 88 -13.17 10.90 8.89
N VAL A 89 -12.57 11.76 8.06
CA VAL A 89 -11.95 13.02 8.51
C VAL A 89 -12.99 13.94 9.15
N VAL A 90 -14.15 14.11 8.53
CA VAL A 90 -15.24 14.94 9.09
C VAL A 90 -15.69 14.40 10.44
N LYS A 91 -15.92 13.08 10.56
CA LYS A 91 -16.33 12.45 11.82
C LYS A 91 -15.29 12.63 12.93
N ILE A 92 -14.01 12.44 12.61
CA ILE A 92 -12.92 12.63 13.59
C ILE A 92 -12.88 14.10 14.03
N ARG A 93 -12.93 15.05 13.10
CA ARG A 93 -12.92 16.49 13.43
C ARG A 93 -14.12 16.89 14.28
N ALA A 94 -15.30 16.31 14.03
CA ALA A 94 -16.50 16.57 14.84
C ALA A 94 -16.41 15.98 16.26
N GLN A 95 -15.63 14.91 16.45
CA GLN A 95 -15.40 14.29 17.76
C GLN A 95 -14.29 14.96 18.57
N ILE A 96 -13.43 15.74 17.91
CA ILE A 96 -12.45 16.59 18.57
C ILE A 96 -13.18 17.89 18.93
N SER A 97 -13.64 18.02 20.19
CA SER A 97 -14.12 19.31 20.69
C SER A 97 -13.05 20.38 20.46
N PRO A 98 -13.39 21.56 19.91
CA PRO A 98 -12.43 22.65 19.89
C PRO A 98 -12.04 22.95 21.34
N PRO A 99 -10.73 23.04 21.66
CA PRO A 99 -10.32 23.46 22.98
C PRO A 99 -10.99 24.80 23.28
N GLY A 100 -11.63 24.88 24.45
CA GLY A 100 -12.26 26.12 24.93
C GLY A 100 -11.30 27.27 24.72
N CYS A 101 -11.79 28.30 24.03
CA CYS A 101 -11.05 29.51 23.72
C CYS A 101 -10.55 30.15 25.03
N SER A 102 -9.31 29.87 25.39
CA SER A 102 -8.48 30.82 26.13
C SER A 102 -7.57 31.45 25.08
N PRO A 103 -7.44 32.78 25.02
CA PRO A 103 -6.54 33.44 24.09
C PRO A 103 -5.12 33.19 24.57
N VAL A 104 -4.64 31.96 24.39
CA VAL A 104 -3.20 31.72 24.35
C VAL A 104 -2.75 32.47 23.13
N LEU A 105 -2.03 33.55 23.36
CA LEU A 105 -1.29 34.30 22.36
C LEU A 105 -0.45 33.26 21.61
N VAL A 106 -0.98 32.75 20.50
CA VAL A 106 -0.21 31.97 19.55
C VAL A 106 0.73 33.00 18.97
N THR A 107 1.87 33.18 19.63
CA THR A 107 3.02 33.79 19.00
C THR A 107 3.29 32.88 17.83
N SER A 108 2.82 33.33 16.67
CA SER A 108 3.14 32.68 15.42
C SER A 108 4.65 32.87 15.27
N THR A 109 5.41 31.93 15.81
CA THR A 109 6.80 31.73 15.47
C THR A 109 6.81 31.12 14.07
N HIS A 110 6.27 31.87 13.09
CA HIS A 110 6.83 31.84 11.75
C HIS A 110 8.26 32.39 11.92
N GLY A 111 9.17 31.54 12.39
CA GLY A 111 10.59 31.76 12.24
C GLY A 111 10.79 31.95 10.75
N ASN A 112 11.02 33.20 10.35
CA ASN A 112 11.29 33.54 8.97
C ASN A 112 12.57 32.76 8.59
N PHE A 113 12.42 31.66 7.86
CA PHE A 113 13.53 30.91 7.30
C PHE A 113 14.15 31.73 6.16
N ASN A 114 14.86 32.79 6.53
CA ASN A 114 15.45 33.73 5.58
C ASN A 114 16.67 33.14 4.86
N SER A 115 17.24 32.06 5.39
CA SER A 115 18.43 31.41 4.86
C SER A 115 18.59 30.01 5.44
N PHE A 116 19.24 29.13 4.70
CA PHE A 116 19.68 27.82 5.18
C PHE A 116 21.18 27.85 5.46
N GLU A 117 21.61 27.19 6.53
CA GLU A 117 23.04 27.02 6.82
C GLU A 117 23.66 26.02 5.84
N THR A 118 24.86 26.32 5.35
CA THR A 118 25.62 25.40 4.50
C THR A 118 26.11 24.20 5.30
N ILE A 119 26.07 23.02 4.69
CA ILE A 119 26.60 21.79 5.27
C ILE A 119 28.11 21.71 5.09
N SER A 120 28.80 21.05 6.04
CA SER A 120 30.23 20.77 5.96
C SER A 120 30.52 19.43 5.27
N GLN A 121 31.71 19.32 4.68
CA GLN A 121 32.17 18.08 4.02
C GLN A 121 32.11 16.86 4.96
N SER A 122 32.62 16.99 6.19
CA SER A 122 32.57 15.91 7.19
C SER A 122 31.14 15.50 7.52
N CYS A 123 30.20 16.45 7.61
CA CYS A 123 28.80 16.15 7.87
C CYS A 123 28.20 15.33 6.73
N LEU A 124 28.47 15.73 5.49
CA LEU A 124 27.99 15.04 4.29
C LEU A 124 28.54 13.61 4.22
N GLU A 125 29.85 13.44 4.37
CA GLU A 125 30.50 12.13 4.29
C GLU A 125 30.00 11.17 5.38
N LYS A 126 29.86 11.64 6.63
CA LYS A 126 29.29 10.84 7.72
C LYS A 126 27.85 10.43 7.44
N THR A 127 27.05 11.36 6.91
CA THR A 127 25.66 11.10 6.54
C THR A 127 25.61 10.00 5.49
N VAL A 128 26.33 10.14 4.38
CA VAL A 128 26.34 9.14 3.31
C VAL A 128 26.88 7.79 3.80
N ALA A 129 27.95 7.77 4.60
CA ALA A 129 28.48 6.54 5.17
C ALA A 129 27.42 5.77 6.00
N SER A 130 26.60 6.49 6.78
CA SER A 130 25.55 5.91 7.63
C SER A 130 24.32 5.38 6.89
N MET A 131 24.07 5.86 5.66
CA MET A 131 22.87 5.48 4.89
C MET A 131 22.93 4.03 4.43
N LYS A 132 21.81 3.30 4.46
CA LYS A 132 21.76 1.99 3.80
C LYS A 132 21.72 2.22 2.27
N PRO A 133 22.50 1.47 1.47
CA PRO A 133 22.32 1.49 0.02
C PRO A 133 20.89 1.03 -0.31
N SER A 134 20.06 1.93 -0.81
CA SER A 134 18.68 1.65 -1.20
C SER A 134 18.36 2.42 -2.48
N GLY A 135 17.70 1.77 -3.43
CA GLY A 135 17.32 2.37 -4.72
C GLY A 135 16.30 1.50 -5.43
N SER A 136 15.81 2.01 -6.56
CA SER A 136 14.90 1.31 -7.47
C SER A 136 15.67 0.33 -8.36
N PRO A 137 15.06 -0.79 -8.78
CA PRO A 137 15.58 -1.60 -9.89
C PRO A 137 15.74 -0.82 -11.20
N ASP A 138 14.98 0.28 -11.36
CA ASP A 138 15.00 1.14 -12.54
C ASP A 138 16.08 2.23 -12.48
N ASP A 139 16.84 2.33 -11.38
CA ASP A 139 17.91 3.32 -11.24
C ASP A 139 19.08 2.97 -12.17
N VAL A 140 19.55 3.95 -12.93
CA VAL A 140 20.69 3.80 -13.86
C VAL A 140 21.98 3.44 -13.13
N VAL A 141 22.12 3.86 -11.87
CA VAL A 141 23.31 3.63 -11.04
C VAL A 141 22.93 2.87 -9.78
N PRO A 142 23.51 1.68 -9.54
CA PRO A 142 23.24 0.94 -8.32
C PRO A 142 23.67 1.72 -7.06
N PRO A 143 22.85 1.72 -5.99
CA PRO A 143 23.13 2.50 -4.77
C PRO A 143 24.45 2.16 -4.07
N HIS A 144 24.89 0.90 -4.17
CA HIS A 144 26.18 0.48 -3.59
C HIS A 144 27.35 1.10 -4.35
N LEU A 145 27.30 1.10 -5.69
CA LEU A 145 28.32 1.68 -6.53
C LEU A 145 28.44 3.20 -6.30
N LEU A 146 27.31 3.89 -6.18
CA LEU A 146 27.30 5.33 -5.86
C LEU A 146 27.99 5.61 -4.52
N LYS A 147 27.86 4.71 -3.55
CA LYS A 147 28.49 4.83 -2.24
C LYS A 147 30.00 4.60 -2.31
N ASP A 148 30.45 3.66 -3.12
CA ASP A 148 31.87 3.34 -3.31
C ASP A 148 32.60 4.48 -4.03
N VAL A 149 31.97 5.10 -5.03
CA VAL A 149 32.56 6.24 -5.76
C VAL A 149 32.32 7.58 -5.07
N PHE A 150 31.53 7.62 -4.00
CA PHE A 150 31.17 8.86 -3.31
C PHE A 150 32.38 9.73 -2.93
N PRO A 151 33.49 9.18 -2.39
CA PRO A 151 34.66 9.99 -2.04
C PRO A 151 35.27 10.77 -3.23
N LEU A 152 35.08 10.31 -4.47
CA LEU A 152 35.56 10.98 -5.67
C LEU A 152 34.65 12.15 -6.09
N ILE A 153 33.36 12.05 -5.81
CA ILE A 153 32.34 13.03 -6.24
C ILE A 153 31.82 13.89 -5.07
N SER A 154 32.25 13.63 -3.85
CA SER A 154 31.70 14.19 -2.61
C SER A 154 31.72 15.71 -2.60
N LYS A 155 32.80 16.31 -3.11
CA LYS A 155 32.93 17.77 -3.25
C LYS A 155 31.91 18.36 -4.21
N ASN A 156 31.72 17.75 -5.38
CA ASN A 156 30.72 18.20 -6.36
C ASN A 156 29.30 18.10 -5.78
N VAL A 157 29.01 17.01 -5.06
CA VAL A 157 27.72 16.83 -4.36
C VAL A 157 27.55 17.91 -3.29
N LEU A 158 28.59 18.22 -2.52
CA LEU A 158 28.58 19.26 -1.51
C LEU A 158 28.26 20.63 -2.13
N ASP A 159 28.93 20.98 -3.23
CA ASP A 159 28.73 22.26 -3.93
C ASP A 159 27.28 22.39 -4.45
N ILE A 160 26.70 21.30 -4.97
CA ILE A 160 25.31 21.27 -5.41
C ILE A 160 24.35 21.50 -4.23
N ILE A 161 24.55 20.80 -3.11
CA ILE A 161 23.67 20.92 -1.93
C ILE A 161 23.78 22.33 -1.34
N ASN A 162 24.99 22.82 -1.10
CA ASN A 162 25.21 24.14 -0.53
C ASN A 162 24.74 25.27 -1.44
N GLY A 163 24.92 25.14 -2.75
CA GLY A 163 24.35 26.06 -3.73
C GLY A 163 22.82 26.05 -3.67
N SER A 164 22.20 24.87 -3.52
CA SER A 164 20.74 24.75 -3.42
C SER A 164 20.19 25.38 -2.14
N LEU A 165 20.89 25.20 -1.02
CA LEU A 165 20.54 25.78 0.28
C LEU A 165 20.70 27.31 0.29
N ALA A 166 21.79 27.82 -0.30
CA ALA A 166 22.06 29.25 -0.36
C ALA A 166 21.09 29.99 -1.30
N LEU A 167 20.76 29.40 -2.44
CA LEU A 167 19.88 30.01 -3.45
C LEU A 167 18.40 29.64 -3.26
N ALA A 168 18.09 28.74 -2.33
CA ALA A 168 16.76 28.15 -2.15
C ALA A 168 16.18 27.55 -3.46
N VAL A 169 17.04 26.99 -4.33
CA VAL A 169 16.66 26.46 -5.65
C VAL A 169 17.31 25.10 -5.88
N VAL A 170 16.49 24.10 -6.21
CA VAL A 170 16.98 22.78 -6.66
C VAL A 170 17.28 22.81 -8.18
N PRO A 171 18.43 22.30 -8.63
CA PRO A 171 18.77 22.22 -10.05
C PRO A 171 17.70 21.48 -10.86
N ARG A 172 17.43 21.96 -12.08
CA ARG A 172 16.36 21.41 -12.95
C ARG A 172 16.54 19.92 -13.24
N ALA A 173 17.78 19.44 -13.34
CA ALA A 173 18.09 18.03 -13.58
C ALA A 173 17.58 17.07 -12.49
N PHE A 174 17.31 17.57 -11.28
CA PHE A 174 16.77 16.78 -10.17
C PHE A 174 15.26 16.94 -9.97
N LYS A 175 14.60 17.73 -10.82
CA LYS A 175 13.14 17.87 -10.78
C LYS A 175 12.51 16.75 -11.61
N PRO A 176 11.44 16.10 -11.13
CA PRO A 176 10.68 15.20 -11.98
C PRO A 176 10.19 15.96 -13.20
N SER A 177 10.39 15.37 -14.39
CA SER A 177 9.86 15.84 -15.67
C SER A 177 8.36 15.64 -15.77
#